data_AF-A0A4U3L969-F1
#
_entry.id   AF-A0A4U3L969-F1
#
_cell.length_a   1.000
_cell.length_b   1.000
_cell.length_c   1.000
_cell.angle_alpha   90.00
_cell.angle_beta   90.00
_cell.angle_gamma   90.00
#
_symmetry.space_group_name_H-M   'P 1'
#
loop_
_entity.id
_entity.type
_entity.pdbx_description
1 polymer ?
#
loop_
_entity_poly.entity_id
_entity_poly.type
_entity_poly.pdbx_seq_one_letter_code
_entity_poly.pdbx_strand_id
1 'polypeptide(L)'
;MKRLLIFIMGEPVLKCHTAAEYLAFEKTSQTKHEFYKGEIFDTDGASFKHNQIQTNFVGEVRAFLKGRPCDVFGSDLRIHIPSNTLYTYPDAIIICGKPQLPDDEFDTVLNPSVIA
;
A
#
# COMPACT_ATOMS: atom_id res chain seq x y z
N MET A 1 15.50 12.72 -6.15
CA MET A 1 14.27 11.96 -5.83
C MET A 1 14.32 10.48 -6.21
N LYS A 2 14.75 10.06 -7.42
CA LYS A 2 14.86 8.61 -7.77
C LYS A 2 15.66 7.79 -6.74
N ARG A 3 16.78 8.33 -6.25
CA ARG A 3 17.64 7.67 -5.25
C ARG A 3 16.99 7.43 -3.88
N LEU A 4 15.95 8.17 -3.49
CA LEU A 4 15.32 8.02 -2.18
C LEU A 4 14.29 6.88 -2.16
N LEU A 5 13.63 6.62 -3.29
CA LEU A 5 12.63 5.55 -3.42
C LEU A 5 13.25 4.17 -3.63
N ILE A 6 14.43 4.07 -4.27
CA ILE A 6 15.18 2.79 -4.36
C ILE A 6 15.52 2.25 -2.96
N PHE A 7 15.74 3.14 -1.98
CA PHE A 7 15.97 2.72 -0.59
C PHE A 7 14.72 2.19 0.12
N ILE A 8 13.53 2.48 -0.40
CA ILE A 8 12.25 2.11 0.24
C ILE A 8 11.58 0.94 -0.50
N MET A 9 11.60 0.94 -1.84
CA MET A 9 10.89 -0.04 -2.69
C MET A 9 11.83 -1.02 -3.41
N GLY A 10 13.16 -0.90 -3.23
CA GLY A 10 14.14 -1.74 -3.92
C GLY A 10 14.34 -1.40 -5.41
N GLU A 11 14.86 -2.36 -6.16
CA GLU A 11 15.06 -2.25 -7.61
C GLU A 11 13.81 -2.71 -8.37
N PRO A 12 13.46 -2.05 -9.50
CA PRO A 12 12.26 -2.40 -10.25
C PRO A 12 12.42 -3.75 -10.95
N VAL A 13 11.39 -4.59 -10.85
CA VAL A 13 11.35 -5.91 -11.51
C VAL A 13 10.79 -5.84 -12.93
N LEU A 14 9.96 -4.85 -13.22
CA LEU A 14 9.38 -4.65 -14.53
C LEU A 14 9.18 -3.16 -14.83
N LYS A 15 9.36 -2.77 -16.09
CA LYS A 15 8.93 -1.47 -16.59
C LYS A 15 7.55 -1.62 -17.21
N CYS A 16 6.61 -0.81 -16.74
CA CYS A 16 5.21 -0.86 -17.09
C CYS A 16 4.76 0.59 -17.32
N HIS A 17 4.45 0.99 -18.54
CA HIS A 17 4.38 2.42 -18.88
C HIS A 17 3.15 3.14 -18.29
N THR A 18 2.12 2.40 -17.87
CA THR A 18 0.87 2.97 -17.36
C THR A 18 0.34 2.26 -16.11
N ALA A 19 -0.50 2.95 -15.34
CA ALA A 19 -1.20 2.36 -14.20
C ALA A 19 -2.19 1.25 -14.62
N ALA A 20 -2.82 1.38 -15.79
CA ALA A 20 -3.77 0.38 -16.29
C ALA A 20 -3.08 -0.95 -16.60
N GLU A 21 -1.89 -0.91 -17.19
CA GLU A 21 -1.06 -2.10 -17.42
C GLU A 21 -0.65 -2.75 -16.09
N TYR A 22 -0.28 -1.96 -15.09
CA TYR A 22 0.03 -2.47 -13.74
C TYR A 22 -1.18 -3.15 -13.11
N LEU A 23 -2.36 -2.54 -13.16
CA LEU A 23 -3.59 -3.12 -12.60
C LEU A 23 -3.96 -4.44 -13.29
N ALA A 24 -3.82 -4.51 -14.62
CA ALA A 24 -4.06 -5.73 -15.37
C ALA A 24 -3.07 -6.85 -14.99
N PHE A 25 -1.80 -6.51 -14.82
CA PHE A 25 -0.77 -7.43 -14.31
C PHE A 25 -1.11 -7.91 -12.90
N GLU A 26 -1.36 -6.98 -11.98
CA GLU A 26 -1.62 -7.24 -10.57
C GLU A 26 -2.85 -8.15 -10.37
N LYS A 27 -3.88 -8.00 -11.20
CA LYS A 27 -5.08 -8.87 -11.19
C LYS A 27 -4.78 -10.35 -11.31
N THR A 28 -3.75 -10.68 -12.08
CA THR A 28 -3.38 -12.06 -12.42
C THR A 28 -2.20 -12.56 -11.59
N SER A 29 -1.62 -11.68 -10.78
CA SER A 29 -0.45 -11.98 -9.99
C SER A 29 -0.80 -12.81 -8.74
N GLN A 30 0.11 -13.70 -8.35
CA GLN A 30 0.01 -14.46 -7.10
C GLN A 30 0.64 -13.72 -5.92
N THR A 31 1.48 -12.72 -6.21
CA THR A 31 2.17 -11.88 -5.23
C THR A 31 1.79 -10.42 -5.44
N LYS A 32 2.02 -9.61 -4.42
CA LYS A 32 1.72 -8.18 -4.48
C LYS A 32 2.90 -7.41 -5.02
N HIS A 33 2.61 -6.34 -5.74
CA HIS A 33 3.62 -5.45 -6.28
C HIS A 33 3.24 -4.01 -6.06
N GLU A 34 4.25 -3.17 -5.93
CA GLU A 34 4.09 -1.73 -5.90
C GLU A 34 4.32 -1.15 -7.29
N PHE A 35 3.64 -0.05 -7.59
CA PHE A 35 3.84 0.68 -8.84
C PHE A 35 4.15 2.13 -8.56
N TYR A 36 5.22 2.64 -9.16
CA TYR A 36 5.58 4.04 -9.06
C TYR A 36 6.17 4.54 -10.37
N LYS A 37 5.52 5.56 -10.97
CA LYS A 37 6.02 6.29 -12.14
C LYS A 37 6.47 5.40 -13.31
N GLY A 38 5.72 4.34 -13.58
CA GLY A 38 5.95 3.47 -14.72
C GLY A 38 6.88 2.29 -14.45
N GLU A 39 7.15 2.01 -13.18
CA GLU A 39 8.02 0.94 -12.71
C GLU A 39 7.26 0.11 -11.68
N ILE A 40 7.41 -1.22 -11.76
CA ILE A 40 6.83 -2.20 -10.83
C ILE A 40 7.95 -2.73 -9.94
N PHE A 41 7.66 -2.85 -8.65
CA PHE A 41 8.57 -3.29 -7.61
C PHE A 41 7.93 -4.47 -6.86
N ASP A 42 8.73 -5.46 -6.50
CA ASP A 42 8.25 -6.53 -5.62
C ASP A 42 7.98 -5.93 -4.23
N THR A 43 6.89 -6.34 -3.59
CA THR A 43 6.78 -6.14 -2.15
C THR A 43 7.73 -7.13 -1.48
N ASP A 44 8.70 -6.63 -0.72
CA ASP A 44 9.55 -7.50 0.10
C ASP A 44 8.67 -8.36 1.03
N GLY A 45 8.92 -9.66 1.06
CA GLY A 45 8.18 -10.58 1.92
C GLY A 45 8.38 -10.25 3.40
N ALA A 46 7.32 -10.36 4.20
CA ALA A 46 7.37 -10.08 5.63
C ALA A 46 8.09 -11.19 6.42
N SER A 47 9.16 -10.84 7.13
CA SER A 47 9.79 -11.74 8.10
C SER A 47 8.93 -11.90 9.36
N PHE A 48 9.18 -12.95 10.15
CA PHE A 48 8.49 -13.13 11.44
C PHE A 48 8.61 -11.90 12.36
N LYS A 49 9.81 -11.29 12.44
CA LYS A 49 10.04 -10.10 13.26
C LYS A 49 9.28 -8.88 12.74
N HIS A 50 9.23 -8.72 11.41
CA HIS A 50 8.46 -7.66 10.75
C HIS A 50 6.97 -7.78 11.09
N ASN A 51 6.38 -8.98 10.91
CA ASN A 51 4.98 -9.23 11.27
C ASN A 51 4.69 -8.99 12.76
N GLN A 52 5.61 -9.33 13.66
CA GLN A 52 5.44 -9.07 15.09
C GLN A 52 5.40 -7.57 15.40
N ILE A 53 6.29 -6.78 14.79
CA ILE A 53 6.33 -5.32 14.96
C ILE A 53 5.06 -4.69 14.38
N GLN A 54 4.69 -5.06 13.16
CA GLN A 54 3.49 -4.56 12.50
C GLN A 54 2.23 -4.87 13.32
N THR A 55 2.09 -6.11 13.80
CA THR A 55 0.93 -6.52 14.62
C THR A 55 0.81 -5.71 15.91
N ASN A 56 1.93 -5.50 16.60
CA ASN A 56 1.95 -4.68 17.81
C ASN A 56 1.57 -3.23 17.51
N PHE A 57 2.13 -2.65 16.44
CA PHE A 57 1.83 -1.29 16.02
C PHE A 57 0.34 -1.11 15.69
N VAL A 58 -0.21 -1.99 14.84
CA VAL A 58 -1.64 -1.96 14.48
C VAL A 58 -2.53 -2.12 15.71
N GLY A 59 -2.16 -3.00 16.65
CA GLY A 59 -2.88 -3.20 17.91
C GLY A 59 -2.97 -1.92 18.76
N GLU A 60 -1.84 -1.25 18.98
CA GLU A 60 -1.78 0.00 19.76
C GLU A 60 -2.52 1.14 19.06
N VAL A 61 -2.35 1.29 17.74
CA VAL A 61 -3.06 2.31 16.95
C VAL A 61 -4.57 2.06 16.99
N ARG A 62 -5.02 0.81 16.85
CA ARG A 62 -6.43 0.45 16.92
C ARG A 62 -7.03 0.81 18.29
N ALA A 63 -6.30 0.55 19.37
CA ALA A 63 -6.72 0.93 20.71
C ALA A 63 -6.83 2.46 20.86
N PHE A 64 -5.85 3.21 20.35
CA PHE A 64 -5.83 4.67 20.38
C PHE A 64 -6.97 5.31 19.56
N LEU A 65 -7.33 4.72 18.42
CA LEU A 65 -8.39 5.21 17.54
C LEU A 65 -9.80 4.81 17.98
N LYS A 66 -9.95 3.98 19.01
CA LYS A 66 -11.26 3.52 19.50
C LYS A 66 -12.19 4.70 19.82
N GLY A 67 -13.37 4.68 19.20
CA GLY A 67 -14.39 5.73 19.35
C GLY A 67 -14.17 6.99 18.49
N ARG A 68 -13.11 7.02 17.66
CA ARG A 68 -12.87 8.07 16.67
C ARG A 68 -13.39 7.62 15.30
N PRO A 69 -13.65 8.53 14.36
CA PRO A 69 -14.07 8.18 13.01
C PRO A 69 -12.89 7.75 12.15
N CYS A 70 -12.00 6.89 12.66
CA CYS A 70 -10.84 6.38 11.94
C CYS A 70 -10.59 4.92 12.28
N ASP A 71 -10.14 4.16 11.29
CA ASP A 71 -9.76 2.75 11.41
C ASP A 71 -8.32 2.54 10.92
N VAL A 72 -7.67 1.50 11.45
CA VAL A 72 -6.33 1.08 11.04
C VAL A 72 -6.40 -0.30 10.38
N PHE A 73 -5.65 -0.45 9.29
CA PHE A 73 -5.54 -1.65 8.47
C PHE A 73 -4.06 -2.06 8.36
N GLY A 74 -3.83 -3.35 8.12
CA GLY A 74 -2.49 -3.89 7.88
C GLY A 74 -2.09 -3.82 6.40
N SER A 75 -1.05 -4.57 6.05
CA SER A 75 -0.39 -4.56 4.75
C SER A 75 -1.15 -5.16 3.59
N ASP A 76 -2.38 -5.63 3.83
CA ASP A 76 -3.14 -6.29 2.77
C ASP A 76 -3.89 -5.34 1.85
N LEU A 77 -4.09 -4.09 2.26
CA LEU A 77 -4.92 -3.12 1.57
C LEU A 77 -4.08 -2.26 0.61
N ARG A 78 -4.50 -2.19 -0.66
CA ARG A 78 -3.79 -1.38 -1.67
C ARG A 78 -4.16 0.09 -1.53
N ILE A 79 -3.16 0.96 -1.54
CA ILE A 79 -3.32 2.41 -1.55
C ILE A 79 -2.91 2.97 -2.90
N HIS A 80 -3.72 3.86 -3.45
CA HIS A 80 -3.33 4.67 -4.59
C HIS A 80 -3.24 6.15 -4.20
N ILE A 81 -2.11 6.78 -4.56
CA ILE A 81 -1.90 8.23 -4.41
C ILE A 81 -1.89 8.86 -5.82
N PRO A 82 -3.02 9.45 -6.27
CA PRO A 82 -3.12 9.98 -7.63
C PRO A 82 -2.09 11.07 -7.95
N SER A 83 -1.71 11.88 -6.96
CA SER A 83 -0.81 13.02 -7.14
C SER A 83 0.61 12.64 -7.55
N ASN A 84 1.04 11.40 -7.30
CA ASN A 84 2.39 10.92 -7.62
C ASN A 84 2.40 9.56 -8.34
N THR A 85 1.24 9.06 -8.76
CA THR A 85 1.03 7.77 -9.46
C THR A 85 1.30 6.51 -8.64
N LEU A 86 1.57 6.62 -7.33
CA LEU A 86 1.93 5.47 -6.50
C LEU A 86 0.75 4.52 -6.31
N TYR A 87 0.99 3.22 -6.50
CA TYR A 87 0.22 2.14 -5.88
C TYR A 87 1.16 1.39 -4.95
N THR A 88 0.75 1.16 -3.70
CA THR A 88 1.61 0.58 -2.65
C THR A 88 0.77 -0.28 -1.70
N TYR A 89 1.45 -1.17 -0.99
CA TYR A 89 0.92 -1.98 0.11
C TYR A 89 1.69 -1.66 1.40
N PRO A 90 1.44 -0.50 2.05
CA PRO A 90 2.17 -0.08 3.25
C PRO A 90 1.97 -1.05 4.41
N ASP A 91 2.88 -1.06 5.39
CA ASP A 91 2.79 -1.95 6.55
C ASP A 91 1.57 -1.66 7.42
N ALA A 92 1.18 -0.38 7.53
CA ALA A 92 -0.03 0.03 8.19
C ALA A 92 -0.68 1.26 7.53
N ILE A 93 -2.01 1.28 7.53
CA ILE A 93 -2.81 2.31 6.87
C ILE A 93 -3.86 2.81 7.86
N ILE A 94 -3.99 4.12 8.01
CA ILE A 94 -5.09 4.73 8.77
C ILE A 94 -6.01 5.45 7.79
N ILE A 95 -7.31 5.15 7.85
CA ILE A 95 -8.35 5.83 7.07
C ILE A 95 -9.31 6.48 8.06
N CYS A 96 -9.50 7.79 7.94
CA CYS A 96 -10.52 8.52 8.67
C CYS A 96 -11.73 8.78 7.77
N GLY A 97 -12.93 8.50 8.29
CA GLY A 97 -14.18 8.57 7.56
C GLY A 97 -14.39 7.38 6.63
N LYS A 98 -15.21 7.59 5.59
CA LYS A 98 -15.55 6.52 4.64
C LYS A 98 -14.41 6.31 3.63
N PRO A 99 -13.95 5.07 3.39
CA PRO A 99 -13.01 4.77 2.32
C PRO A 99 -13.55 5.20 0.95
N GLN A 100 -12.69 5.81 0.14
CA GLN A 100 -12.96 6.16 -1.26
C GLN A 100 -12.26 5.15 -2.15
N LEU A 101 -13.06 4.40 -2.91
CA LEU A 101 -12.59 3.40 -3.85
C LEU A 101 -12.82 3.91 -5.28
N PRO A 102 -11.85 3.73 -6.21
CA PRO A 102 -12.05 4.09 -7.61
C PRO A 102 -12.97 3.10 -8.34
N ASP A 103 -13.03 1.87 -7.85
CA ASP A 103 -13.76 0.72 -8.37
C ASP A 103 -14.02 -0.29 -7.24
N ASP A 104 -14.84 -1.30 -7.52
CA ASP A 104 -15.15 -2.40 -6.60
C ASP A 104 -14.31 -3.67 -6.88
N GLU A 105 -13.22 -3.55 -7.66
CA GLU A 105 -12.49 -4.73 -8.17
C GLU A 105 -11.30 -5.12 -7.28
N PHE A 106 -10.58 -4.14 -6.74
CA PHE A 106 -9.33 -4.39 -6.00
C PHE A 106 -9.28 -3.80 -4.59
N ASP A 107 -10.41 -3.32 -4.05
CA ASP A 107 -10.48 -2.63 -2.76
C ASP A 107 -9.38 -1.56 -2.60
N THR A 108 -9.07 -0.81 -3.68
CA THR A 108 -8.00 0.19 -3.66
C THR A 108 -8.47 1.48 -3.03
N VAL A 109 -7.77 1.97 -2.00
CA VAL A 109 -8.18 3.18 -1.29
C VAL A 109 -7.43 4.42 -1.78
N LEU A 110 -8.17 5.50 -1.99
CA LEU A 110 -7.67 6.80 -2.48
C LEU A 110 -7.41 7.84 -1.39
N ASN A 111 -7.98 7.65 -0.20
CA ASN A 111 -7.99 8.64 0.88
C ASN A 111 -7.36 8.14 2.20
N PRO A 112 -6.14 7.59 2.20
CA PRO A 112 -5.45 7.32 3.45
C PRO A 112 -5.19 8.64 4.19
N SER A 113 -5.35 8.62 5.51
CA SER A 113 -4.92 9.70 6.40
C SER A 113 -3.45 9.56 6.79
N VAL A 114 -2.99 8.32 6.96
CA VAL A 114 -1.59 7.96 7.24
C VAL A 114 -1.26 6.63 6.54
N ILE A 115 -0.04 6.51 6.04
CA ILE A 115 0.58 5.25 5.64
C ILE A 115 1.94 5.15 6.34
N ALA A 116 2.33 3.94 6.76
CA ALA A 116 3.60 3.66 7.44
C ALA A 116 4.22 2.38 6.88
#